data_AF-A0AA51L3K8-F1
#
_entry.id   AF-A0AA51L3K8-F1
#
_cell.length_a   1.000
_cell.length_b   1.000
_cell.length_c   1.000
_cell.angle_alpha   90.00
_cell.angle_beta   90.00
_cell.angle_gamma   90.00
#
_symmetry.space_group_name_H-M   'P 1'
#
loop_
_entity.id
_entity.type
_entity.pdbx_description
1 polymer ?
#
loop_
_entity_poly.entity_id
_entity_poly.type
_entity_poly.pdbx_seq_one_letter_code
_entity_poly.pdbx_strand_id
1 'polypeptide(L)'
;MDKQEIERGIKMQKEELFQHVHSMITSSTKKPKYMSISSVKMANLYGVSREEIENGLQDLVKEGSLQKSSMDSPPYHEIYLLP
;
A
#
# COMPACT_ATOMS: atom_id res chain seq x y z
N MET A 1 12.52 30.29 -3.83
CA MET A 1 11.85 29.02 -3.50
C MET A 1 12.64 27.93 -4.15
N ASP A 2 13.25 27.08 -3.33
CA ASP A 2 14.20 26.07 -3.77
C ASP A 2 13.46 24.91 -4.46
N LYS A 3 14.03 24.31 -5.51
CA LYS A 3 13.40 23.13 -6.15
C LYS A 3 13.22 21.99 -5.14
N GLN A 4 14.09 21.93 -4.14
CA GLN A 4 14.00 20.96 -3.03
C GLN A 4 12.82 21.21 -2.08
N GLU A 5 12.27 22.42 -2.01
CA GLU A 5 11.07 22.71 -1.20
C GLU A 5 9.77 22.34 -1.93
N ILE A 6 9.77 22.38 -3.27
CA ILE A 6 8.63 21.95 -4.08
C ILE A 6 8.54 20.41 -4.08
N GLU A 7 9.67 19.70 -4.10
CA GLU A 7 9.72 18.23 -3.97
C GLU A 7 9.41 17.71 -2.56
N ARG A 8 9.48 18.57 -1.53
CA ARG A 8 8.96 18.26 -0.18
C ARG A 8 7.43 18.38 -0.09
N GLY A 9 6.77 18.82 -1.16
CA GLY A 9 5.33 18.80 -1.29
C GLY A 9 4.81 17.36 -1.52
N ILE A 10 4.35 16.74 -0.44
CA ILE A 10 3.52 15.53 -0.39
C ILE A 10 4.26 14.20 -0.63
N LYS A 11 5.26 13.89 0.20
CA LYS A 11 5.72 12.50 0.36
C LYS A 11 4.89 11.80 1.43
N MET A 12 4.20 10.72 1.08
CA MET A 12 3.49 9.90 2.06
C MET A 12 4.48 9.24 3.02
N GLN A 13 4.21 9.30 4.31
CA GLN A 13 5.03 8.60 5.29
C GLN A 13 4.71 7.10 5.26
N LYS A 14 5.75 6.26 5.36
CA LYS A 14 5.57 4.80 5.30
C LYS A 14 4.72 4.28 6.46
N GLU A 15 4.87 4.83 7.67
CA GLU A 15 4.01 4.47 8.80
C GLU A 15 2.53 4.81 8.50
N GLU A 16 2.26 5.94 7.86
CA GLU A 16 0.90 6.34 7.48
C GLU A 16 0.32 5.35 6.46
N LEU A 17 1.09 4.99 5.44
CA LEU A 17 0.69 3.97 4.46
C LEU A 17 0.39 2.64 5.15
N PHE A 18 1.25 2.22 6.08
CA PHE A 18 1.02 0.99 6.84
C PHE A 18 -0.27 1.05 7.66
N GLN A 19 -0.55 2.15 8.38
CA GLN A 19 -1.78 2.27 9.17
C GLN A 19 -3.04 2.18 8.30
N HIS A 20 -3.02 2.81 7.13
CA HIS A 20 -4.13 2.71 6.18
C HIS A 20 -4.30 1.27 5.67
N VAL A 21 -3.21 0.63 5.23
CA VAL A 21 -3.24 -0.74 4.72
C VAL A 21 -3.68 -1.75 5.80
N HIS A 22 -3.14 -1.61 7.00
CA HIS A 22 -3.51 -2.42 8.15
C HIS A 22 -5.00 -2.32 8.46
N SER A 23 -5.55 -1.10 8.46
CA SER A 23 -6.98 -0.86 8.68
C SER A 23 -7.86 -1.48 7.58
N MET A 24 -7.44 -1.35 6.31
CA MET A 24 -8.13 -1.99 5.19
C MET A 24 -8.13 -3.52 5.29
N ILE A 25 -6.99 -4.14 5.63
CA ILE A 25 -6.90 -5.60 5.78
C ILE A 25 -7.73 -6.06 6.99
N THR A 26 -7.64 -5.36 8.12
CA THR A 26 -8.37 -5.68 9.35
C THR A 26 -9.89 -5.60 9.16
N SER A 27 -10.38 -4.62 8.40
CA SER A 27 -11.80 -4.46 8.07
C SER A 27 -12.31 -5.45 7.01
N SER A 28 -11.43 -6.19 6.34
CA SER A 28 -11.82 -7.20 5.35
C SER A 28 -12.67 -8.31 5.98
N THR A 29 -13.73 -8.69 5.28
CA THR A 29 -14.62 -9.81 5.67
C THR A 29 -14.08 -11.18 5.26
N LYS A 30 -12.95 -11.22 4.51
CA LYS A 30 -12.34 -12.45 4.01
C LYS A 30 -11.63 -13.25 5.11
N LYS A 31 -11.48 -14.56 4.91
CA LYS A 31 -10.76 -15.48 5.80
C LYS A 31 -9.77 -16.33 4.98
N PRO A 32 -8.43 -16.24 5.21
CA PRO A 32 -7.76 -15.26 6.07
C PRO A 32 -8.02 -13.81 5.62
N LYS A 33 -7.75 -12.83 6.49
CA LYS A 33 -7.98 -11.42 6.18
C LYS A 33 -6.96 -10.93 5.16
N TYR A 34 -7.45 -10.50 4.00
CA TYR A 34 -6.62 -9.93 2.94
C TYR A 34 -7.38 -8.89 2.12
N MET A 35 -6.61 -8.04 1.45
CA MET A 35 -7.12 -7.05 0.51
C MET A 35 -6.29 -7.02 -0.77
N SER A 36 -6.95 -6.83 -1.90
CA SER A 36 -6.27 -6.38 -3.10
C SER A 36 -6.17 -4.85 -3.02
N ILE A 37 -4.96 -4.32 -3.22
CA ILE A 37 -4.66 -2.90 -3.08
C ILE A 37 -4.23 -2.38 -4.43
N SER A 38 -4.95 -1.37 -4.94
CA SER A 38 -4.58 -0.71 -6.18
C SER A 38 -3.76 0.54 -5.85
N SER A 39 -2.47 0.52 -6.24
CA SER A 39 -1.55 1.65 -6.06
C SER A 39 -2.08 2.93 -6.72
N VAL A 40 -2.68 2.81 -7.91
CA VAL A 40 -3.34 3.92 -8.63
C VAL A 40 -4.47 4.52 -7.81
N LYS A 41 -5.36 3.70 -7.24
CA LYS A 41 -6.48 4.21 -6.42
C LYS A 41 -5.99 4.89 -5.15
N MET A 42 -5.00 4.30 -4.48
CA MET A 42 -4.41 4.85 -3.26
C MET A 42 -3.71 6.19 -3.54
N ALA A 43 -2.93 6.27 -4.62
CA ALA A 43 -2.27 7.50 -5.07
C ALA A 43 -3.29 8.63 -5.27
N ASN A 44 -4.38 8.35 -5.98
CA ASN A 44 -5.46 9.32 -6.17
C ASN A 44 -6.15 9.71 -4.85
N LEU A 45 -6.35 8.77 -3.93
CA LEU A 45 -7.00 9.02 -2.63
C LEU A 45 -6.13 9.90 -1.71
N TYR A 46 -4.82 9.72 -1.72
CA TYR A 46 -3.89 10.42 -0.83
C TYR A 46 -3.16 11.60 -1.48
N GLY A 47 -3.41 11.87 -2.77
CA GLY A 47 -2.78 12.97 -3.49
C GLY A 47 -1.27 12.80 -3.69
N VAL A 48 -0.80 11.55 -3.73
CA VAL A 48 0.63 11.17 -3.88
C VAL A 48 0.84 10.46 -5.22
N SER A 49 2.09 10.24 -5.61
CA SER A 49 2.35 9.48 -6.84
C SER A 49 2.09 7.98 -6.66
N ARG A 50 1.77 7.31 -7.77
CA ARG A 50 1.65 5.84 -7.82
C ARG A 50 2.94 5.15 -7.36
N GLU A 51 4.08 5.68 -7.79
CA GLU A 51 5.40 5.13 -7.49
C GLU A 51 5.70 5.17 -5.99
N GLU A 52 5.30 6.22 -5.29
CA GLU A 52 5.45 6.29 -3.83
C GLU A 52 4.66 5.23 -3.09
N ILE A 53 3.42 4.96 -3.51
CA ILE A 53 2.61 3.87 -2.94
C ILE A 53 3.25 2.52 -3.23
N GLU A 54 3.72 2.29 -4.45
CA GLU A 54 4.33 1.00 -4.85
C GLU A 54 5.61 0.73 -4.08
N ASN A 55 6.49 1.73 -3.97
CA ASN A 55 7.72 1.65 -3.20
C ASN A 55 7.42 1.44 -1.71
N GLY A 56 6.48 2.19 -1.14
CA GLY A 56 6.09 2.03 0.27
C GLY A 56 5.51 0.66 0.58
N LEU A 57 4.63 0.13 -0.28
CA LEU A 57 4.10 -1.23 -0.15
C LEU A 57 5.21 -2.28 -0.27
N GLN A 58 6.14 -2.09 -1.20
CA GLN A 58 7.26 -3.02 -1.38
C GLN A 58 8.19 -3.03 -0.16
N ASP A 59 8.47 -1.86 0.42
CA ASP A 59 9.31 -1.75 1.62
C ASP A 59 8.64 -2.41 2.83
N LEU A 60 7.34 -2.21 3.01
CA LEU A 60 6.56 -2.90 4.05
C LEU A 60 6.58 -4.43 3.89
N VAL A 61 6.61 -4.92 2.66
CA VAL A 61 6.74 -6.36 2.37
C VAL A 61 8.15 -6.86 2.68
N LYS A 62 9.18 -6.12 2.27
CA LYS A 62 10.60 -6.46 2.54
C LYS A 62 10.90 -6.50 4.04
N GLU A 63 10.30 -5.60 4.81
CA GLU A 63 10.45 -5.51 6.26
C GLU A 63 9.66 -6.59 7.02
N GLY A 64 8.79 -7.34 6.33
CA GLY A 64 7.94 -8.35 6.94
C GLY A 64 6.70 -7.77 7.64
N SER A 65 6.43 -6.47 7.52
CA SER A 65 5.22 -5.82 8.05
C SER A 65 3.96 -6.19 7.25
N LEU A 66 4.13 -6.55 5.97
CA LEU A 66 3.07 -7.08 5.10
C LEU A 66 3.56 -8.34 4.39
N GLN A 67 2.63 -9.22 4.05
CA GLN A 67 2.88 -10.31 3.11
C GLN A 67 2.17 -10.03 1.79
N LYS A 68 2.88 -10.23 0.67
CA LYS A 68 2.32 -10.14 -0.67
C LYS A 68 2.16 -11.54 -1.24
N SER A 69 0.98 -11.85 -1.76
CA SER A 69 0.69 -13.11 -2.45
C SER A 69 -0.16 -12.87 -3.69
N SER A 70 -0.25 -13.87 -4.55
CA SER A 70 -1.18 -13.89 -5.68
C SER A 70 -2.28 -14.89 -5.38
N MET A 71 -3.51 -14.59 -5.80
CA MET A 71 -4.58 -15.59 -5.72
C MET A 71 -4.25 -16.78 -6.62
N ASP A 72 -4.44 -18.01 -6.12
CA ASP A 72 -4.21 -19.24 -6.88
C ASP A 72 -5.31 -19.53 -7.94
N SER A 73 -6.32 -18.67 -8.01
CA SER A 73 -7.45 -18.79 -8.95
C SER A 73 -7.79 -17.44 -9.58
N PRO A 74 -8.42 -17.45 -10.77
CA PRO A 74 -8.91 -16.23 -11.39
C PRO A 74 -9.77 -15.43 -10.39
N PRO A 75 -9.58 -14.10 -10.29
CA PRO A 75 -8.89 -13.23 -11.24
C PRO A 75 -7.36 -13.05 -11.02
N TYR A 76 -6.67 -13.94 -10.29
CA TYR A 76 -5.21 -13.90 -10.06
C TYR A 76 -4.70 -12.55 -9.53
N HIS A 77 -5.52 -11.86 -8.72
CA HIS A 77 -5.13 -10.58 -8.16
C HIS A 77 -3.98 -10.71 -7.17
N GLU A 78 -3.12 -9.71 -7.15
CA GLU A 78 -2.19 -9.50 -6.05
C GLU A 78 -2.97 -9.08 -4.81
N ILE A 79 -2.64 -9.72 -3.69
CA ILE A 79 -3.26 -9.52 -2.39
C ILE A 79 -2.20 -9.25 -1.33
N TYR A 80 -2.59 -8.48 -0.34
CA TYR A 80 -1.79 -8.13 0.83
C TYR A 80 -2.46 -8.68 2.08
N LEU A 81 -1.63 -9.27 2.94
CA LEU A 81 -1.99 -9.91 4.20
C LEU A 81 -1.19 -9.24 5.33
N LEU A 82 -1.74 -9.28 6.54
CA LEU A 82 -0.94 -9.09 7.75
C LEU A 82 -0.24 -10.42 8.09
N PRO A 83 1.02 -10.39 8.59
CA PRO A 83 1.76 -11.58 9.00
C PRO A 83 1.09 -12.44 10.06
#